data_AF-A0A955SH30-F1
#
_entry.id   AF-A0A955SH30-F1
#
_cell.length_a   1.000
_cell.length_b   1.000
_cell.length_c   1.000
_cell.angle_alpha   90.00
_cell.angle_beta   90.00
_cell.angle_gamma   90.00
#
_symmetry.space_group_name_H-M   'P 1'
#
loop_
_entity.id
_entity.type
_entity.pdbx_description
1 polymer ?
#
loop_
_entity_poly.entity_id
_entity_poly.type
_entity_poly.pdbx_seq_one_letter_code
_entity_poly.pdbx_strand_id
1 'polypeptide(L)'
;SLPGGVFQPYSGVKTSVLLFRKGGTTERVMFLHADNDGYKLDARHDAPIDEDDLPGLVAAFQDRTELAKHWAQWQSRHSREGGNPETKEWAEQWWFATAEDIKANDYNLSAGRYRPLSQVQAEHRDPRELLDELAAIEAEILAEVEALKVSLSENRL
;
A
#
# COMPACT_ATOMS: atom_id res chain seq x y z
N SER A 1 -6.70 -6.11 1.74
CA SER A 1 -5.41 -6.08 1.02
C SER A 1 -4.40 -6.78 1.88
N LEU A 2 -3.72 -7.76 1.32
CA LEU A 2 -2.59 -8.42 1.97
C LEU A 2 -1.28 -7.73 1.53
N PRO A 3 -0.21 -7.84 2.32
CA PRO A 3 1.09 -7.34 1.89
C PRO A 3 1.59 -8.10 0.64
N GLY A 4 2.54 -7.49 -0.07
CA GLY A 4 3.21 -8.19 -1.16
C GLY A 4 4.13 -9.26 -0.59
N GLY A 5 4.15 -10.45 -1.19
CA GLY A 5 5.04 -11.53 -0.75
C GLY A 5 4.40 -12.62 0.12
N VAL A 6 3.17 -12.43 0.59
CA VAL A 6 2.40 -13.43 1.37
C VAL A 6 2.29 -14.79 0.67
N PHE A 7 2.28 -14.78 -0.66
CA PHE A 7 2.19 -16.00 -1.46
C PHE A 7 3.52 -16.39 -2.09
N GLN A 8 4.67 -15.94 -1.58
CA GLN A 8 5.95 -16.42 -2.07
C GLN A 8 6.17 -17.90 -1.70
N PRO A 9 6.89 -18.66 -2.55
CA PRO A 9 7.52 -18.25 -3.81
C PRO A 9 6.56 -18.19 -5.02
N TYR A 10 5.27 -18.52 -4.85
CA TYR A 10 4.31 -18.59 -5.95
C TYR A 10 4.02 -17.23 -6.61
N SER A 11 3.95 -16.16 -5.82
CA SER A 11 3.71 -14.81 -6.32
C SER A 11 4.26 -13.73 -5.40
N GLY A 12 4.95 -12.76 -5.99
CA GLY A 12 5.38 -11.53 -5.31
C GLY A 12 4.38 -10.37 -5.40
N VAL A 13 3.26 -10.52 -6.12
CA VAL A 13 2.30 -9.42 -6.28
C VAL A 13 1.44 -9.23 -5.04
N LYS A 14 0.93 -8.00 -4.84
CA LYS A 14 -0.10 -7.73 -3.83
C LYS A 14 -1.40 -8.45 -4.19
N THR A 15 -2.00 -9.10 -3.21
CA THR A 15 -3.24 -9.86 -3.37
C THR A 15 -4.33 -9.29 -2.48
N SER A 16 -5.59 -9.37 -2.94
CA SER A 16 -6.76 -9.01 -2.14
C SER A 16 -7.77 -10.15 -2.14
N VAL A 17 -8.43 -10.32 -1.00
CA VAL A 17 -9.53 -11.27 -0.82
C VAL A 17 -10.84 -10.48 -0.80
N LEU A 18 -11.79 -10.89 -1.63
CA LEU A 18 -13.12 -10.27 -1.68
C LEU A 18 -14.13 -11.16 -0.94
N LEU A 19 -14.73 -10.61 0.11
CA LEU A 19 -15.81 -11.26 0.85
C LEU A 19 -17.15 -10.65 0.43
N PHE A 20 -18.06 -11.47 -0.06
CA PHE A 20 -19.39 -11.03 -0.46
C PHE A 20 -20.45 -12.09 -0.15
N ARG A 21 -21.70 -11.66 -0.07
CA ARG A 21 -22.86 -12.55 0.06
C ARG A 21 -23.63 -12.55 -1.26
N LYS A 22 -24.13 -13.72 -1.67
CA LYS A 22 -25.01 -13.83 -2.84
C LYS A 22 -26.37 -13.18 -2.54
N GLY A 23 -26.81 -12.29 -3.43
CA GLY A 23 -28.09 -11.58 -3.34
C GLY A 23 -28.04 -10.33 -2.47
N GLY A 24 -29.03 -9.45 -2.64
CA GLY A 24 -29.11 -8.15 -1.99
C GLY A 24 -28.34 -7.05 -2.72
N THR A 25 -28.15 -5.92 -2.03
CA THR A 25 -27.38 -4.77 -2.51
C THR A 25 -26.24 -4.47 -1.54
N THR A 26 -25.14 -3.94 -2.06
CA THR A 26 -24.03 -3.45 -1.25
C THR A 26 -24.24 -1.97 -0.98
N GLU A 27 -24.41 -1.59 0.29
CA GLU A 27 -24.47 -0.19 0.71
C GLU A 27 -23.06 0.40 0.93
N ARG A 28 -22.17 -0.42 1.50
CA ARG A 28 -20.80 -0.04 1.86
C ARG A 28 -19.85 -1.21 1.69
N VAL A 29 -18.60 -0.90 1.40
CA VAL A 29 -17.49 -1.85 1.40
C VAL A 29 -16.56 -1.51 2.54
N MET A 30 -16.21 -2.53 3.33
CA MET A 30 -15.16 -2.43 4.35
C MET A 30 -13.83 -2.83 3.71
N PHE A 31 -12.83 -1.98 3.86
CA PHE A 31 -11.45 -2.30 3.51
C PHE A 31 -10.71 -2.71 4.79
N LEU A 32 -9.97 -3.80 4.68
CA LEU A 32 -9.04 -4.31 5.70
C LEU A 32 -7.67 -4.34 5.05
N HIS A 33 -6.66 -3.75 5.67
CA HIS A 33 -5.31 -3.63 5.12
C HIS A 33 -4.30 -4.19 6.10
N ALA A 34 -3.64 -5.29 5.73
CA ALA A 34 -2.52 -5.83 6.49
C ALA A 34 -1.21 -5.32 5.89
N ASP A 35 -0.30 -4.90 6.75
CA ASP A 35 1.10 -4.63 6.42
C ASP A 35 1.97 -5.85 6.73
N ASN A 36 1.61 -6.63 7.77
CA ASN A 36 2.26 -7.89 8.13
C ASN A 36 1.24 -9.00 8.41
N ASP A 37 1.63 -10.24 8.13
CA ASP A 37 0.81 -11.44 8.30
C ASP A 37 1.41 -12.45 9.30
N GLY A 38 2.32 -11.98 10.17
CA GLY A 38 3.01 -12.82 11.15
C GLY A 38 4.23 -13.56 10.61
N TYR A 39 4.59 -13.35 9.34
CA TYR A 39 5.80 -13.92 8.75
C TYR A 39 6.65 -12.86 8.06
N LYS A 40 7.94 -13.15 7.98
CA LYS A 40 8.87 -12.33 7.24
C LYS A 40 8.49 -12.36 5.75
N LEU A 41 8.30 -11.17 5.18
CA LEU A 41 7.95 -10.99 3.76
C LEU A 41 9.20 -11.08 2.86
N ASP A 42 9.83 -12.25 2.84
CA ASP A 42 10.95 -12.57 1.96
C ASP A 42 10.64 -13.77 1.04
N ALA A 43 11.60 -14.11 0.16
CA ALA A 43 11.51 -15.18 -0.84
C ALA A 43 10.98 -16.52 -0.32
N ARG A 44 11.17 -16.81 0.97
CA ARG A 44 10.82 -18.08 1.60
C ARG A 44 9.52 -18.02 2.36
N HIS A 45 9.23 -16.87 2.99
CA HIS A 45 8.00 -16.64 3.73
C HIS A 45 7.69 -17.75 4.76
N ASP A 46 8.71 -18.17 5.52
CA ASP A 46 8.66 -19.29 6.45
C ASP A 46 9.08 -18.92 7.88
N ALA A 47 9.73 -17.77 8.06
CA ALA A 47 10.19 -17.27 9.35
C ALA A 47 9.11 -16.43 10.04
N PRO A 48 8.60 -16.81 11.22
CA PRO A 48 7.63 -16.02 11.95
C PRO A 48 8.24 -14.73 12.50
N ILE A 49 7.42 -13.69 12.64
CA ILE A 49 7.73 -12.41 13.27
C ILE A 49 6.63 -12.04 14.29
N ASP A 50 6.88 -11.03 15.12
CA ASP A 50 5.92 -10.62 16.16
C ASP A 50 4.78 -9.78 15.57
N GLU A 51 5.01 -9.08 14.46
CA GLU A 51 4.03 -8.25 13.78
C GLU A 51 3.05 -9.09 12.95
N ASP A 52 1.79 -9.14 13.41
CA ASP A 52 0.69 -9.80 12.71
C ASP A 52 -0.60 -8.99 12.82
N ASP A 53 -1.05 -8.45 11.69
CA ASP A 53 -2.27 -7.63 11.62
C ASP A 53 -3.53 -8.48 11.47
N LEU A 54 -3.42 -9.73 11.03
CA LEU A 54 -4.57 -10.56 10.64
C LEU A 54 -5.55 -10.80 11.81
N PRO A 55 -5.12 -11.10 13.05
CA PRO A 55 -6.03 -11.28 14.18
C PRO A 55 -6.86 -10.02 14.45
N GLY A 56 -6.23 -8.85 14.39
CA GLY A 56 -6.90 -7.56 14.58
C GLY A 56 -7.92 -7.27 13.48
N LEU A 57 -7.56 -7.53 12.22
CA LEU A 57 -8.46 -7.36 11.08
C LEU A 57 -9.66 -8.33 11.11
N VAL A 58 -9.45 -9.56 11.59
CA VAL A 58 -10.54 -10.54 11.79
C VAL A 58 -11.51 -10.05 12.87
N ALA A 59 -11.00 -9.57 14.01
CA ALA A 59 -11.82 -8.98 15.05
C ALA A 59 -12.62 -7.77 14.53
N ALA A 60 -11.95 -6.87 13.79
CA ALA A 60 -12.61 -5.72 13.18
C ALA A 60 -13.73 -6.14 12.20
N PHE A 61 -13.51 -7.18 11.41
CA PHE A 61 -14.55 -7.70 10.50
C PHE A 61 -15.76 -8.28 11.24
N GLN A 62 -15.54 -8.93 12.38
CA GLN A 62 -16.61 -9.44 13.24
C GLN A 62 -17.45 -8.28 13.80
N ASP A 63 -16.79 -7.20 14.23
CA ASP A 63 -17.42 -6.02 14.83
C ASP A 63 -17.81 -4.92 13.84
N ARG A 64 -17.74 -5.20 12.53
CA ARG A 64 -17.91 -4.22 11.44
C ARG A 64 -19.17 -3.36 11.52
N THR A 65 -20.25 -3.85 12.14
CA THR A 65 -21.50 -3.10 12.32
C THR A 65 -21.33 -1.94 13.31
N GLU A 66 -20.64 -2.16 14.43
CA GLU A 66 -20.36 -1.11 15.41
C GLU A 66 -19.25 -0.18 14.89
N LEU A 67 -18.22 -0.75 14.28
CA LEU A 67 -17.14 0.02 13.66
C LEU A 67 -17.63 0.93 12.53
N ALA A 68 -18.67 0.54 11.81
CA ALA A 68 -19.30 1.39 10.82
C ALA A 68 -19.96 2.65 11.42
N LYS A 69 -20.47 2.56 12.66
CA LYS A 69 -20.99 3.74 13.38
C LYS A 69 -19.85 4.64 13.82
N HIS A 70 -18.77 4.05 14.34
CA HIS A 70 -17.57 4.79 14.72
C HIS A 70 -16.96 5.53 13.53
N TRP A 71 -16.85 4.86 12.38
CA TRP A 71 -16.41 5.44 11.12
C TRP A 71 -17.27 6.62 10.68
N ALA A 72 -18.61 6.47 10.67
CA ALA A 72 -19.51 7.56 10.30
C ALA A 72 -19.38 8.77 11.22
N GLN A 73 -19.20 8.55 12.53
CA GLN A 73 -18.93 9.62 13.49
C GLN A 73 -17.61 10.32 13.18
N TRP A 74 -16.55 9.57 12.90
CA TRP A 74 -15.26 10.13 12.48
C TRP A 74 -15.41 10.96 11.21
N GLN A 75 -16.03 10.44 10.15
CA GLN A 75 -16.26 11.18 8.90
C GLN A 75 -17.07 12.47 9.13
N SER A 76 -18.10 12.44 9.99
CA SER A 76 -18.93 13.62 10.25
C SER A 76 -18.16 14.77 10.92
N ARG A 77 -17.13 14.45 11.72
CA ARG A 77 -16.24 15.44 12.33
C ARG A 77 -15.29 16.06 11.30
N HIS A 78 -14.89 15.28 10.29
CA HIS A 78 -13.89 15.69 9.30
C HIS A 78 -14.50 16.24 7.99
N SER A 79 -15.79 16.02 7.74
CA SER A 79 -16.51 16.53 6.55
C SER A 79 -16.95 18.00 6.67
N ARG A 80 -16.83 18.65 7.83
CA ARG A 80 -17.34 20.01 8.09
C ARG A 80 -16.28 21.12 8.01
N GLU A 81 -15.02 20.80 7.77
CA GLU A 81 -13.96 21.81 7.76
C GLU A 81 -13.30 21.87 6.38
N GLY A 82 -13.64 22.93 5.63
CA GLY A 82 -12.68 23.47 4.68
C GLY A 82 -11.43 23.86 5.47
N GLY A 83 -10.40 23.02 5.43
CA GLY A 83 -9.05 23.29 5.90
C GLY A 83 -8.94 23.68 7.38
N ASN A 84 -8.98 22.71 8.28
CA ASN A 84 -8.34 22.84 9.60
C ASN A 84 -7.17 21.83 9.67
N PRO A 85 -5.91 22.25 9.94
CA PRO A 85 -4.74 21.38 9.84
C PRO A 85 -4.62 20.30 10.94
N GLU A 86 -5.51 20.30 11.95
CA GLU A 86 -5.54 19.28 13.01
C GLU A 86 -6.44 18.08 12.68
N THR A 87 -6.61 17.77 11.40
CA THR A 87 -7.29 16.53 10.97
C THR A 87 -6.52 15.32 11.47
N LYS A 88 -7.00 14.75 12.58
CA LYS A 88 -6.40 13.61 13.25
C LYS A 88 -6.40 12.41 12.30
N GLU A 89 -5.22 11.87 12.04
CA GLU A 89 -5.04 10.75 11.13
C GLU A 89 -5.89 9.55 11.54
N TRP A 90 -6.44 8.86 10.55
CA TRP A 90 -7.11 7.59 10.79
C TRP A 90 -6.05 6.49 10.94
N ALA A 91 -5.70 6.19 12.19
CA ALA A 91 -4.63 5.26 12.54
C ALA A 91 -5.01 3.78 12.37
N GLU A 92 -6.29 3.48 12.14
CA GLU A 92 -6.75 2.10 12.01
C GLU A 92 -6.43 1.52 10.63
N GLN A 93 -6.17 0.22 10.60
CA GLN A 93 -5.91 -0.55 9.38
C GLN A 93 -7.20 -0.97 8.62
N TRP A 94 -8.34 -0.37 8.97
CA TRP A 94 -9.62 -0.63 8.33
C TRP A 94 -10.42 0.64 8.10
N TRP A 95 -11.23 0.71 7.05
CA TRP A 95 -12.10 1.86 6.75
C TRP A 95 -13.28 1.44 5.87
N PHE A 96 -14.21 2.36 5.62
CA PHE A 96 -15.36 2.09 4.75
C PHE A 96 -15.45 3.09 3.59
N ALA A 97 -15.97 2.61 2.46
CA ALA A 97 -16.45 3.46 1.36
C ALA A 97 -17.90 3.12 1.04
N THR A 98 -18.66 4.12 0.60
CA THR A 98 -20.04 3.90 0.15
C THR A 98 -20.05 3.31 -1.26
N ALA A 99 -21.17 2.68 -1.64
CA ALA A 99 -21.36 2.24 -3.02
C ALA A 99 -21.30 3.39 -4.03
N GLU A 100 -21.69 4.60 -3.62
CA GLU A 100 -21.59 5.82 -4.43
C GLU A 100 -20.13 6.22 -4.65
N ASP A 101 -19.30 6.23 -3.61
CA ASP A 101 -17.87 6.50 -3.71
C ASP A 101 -17.17 5.52 -4.66
N ILE A 102 -17.54 4.24 -4.57
CA ILE A 102 -16.98 3.18 -5.42
C ILE A 102 -17.39 3.37 -6.87
N LYS A 103 -18.66 3.71 -7.11
CA LYS A 103 -19.16 4.00 -8.45
C LYS A 103 -18.51 5.25 -9.04
N ALA A 104 -18.28 6.28 -8.25
CA ALA A 104 -17.57 7.50 -8.66
C ALA A 104 -16.09 7.24 -8.99
N ASN A 105 -15.51 6.16 -8.46
CA ASN A 105 -14.14 5.71 -8.72
C ASN A 105 -14.08 4.53 -9.73
N ASP A 106 -15.03 4.47 -10.66
CA ASP A 106 -15.08 3.45 -11.73
C ASP A 106 -15.03 2.01 -11.22
N TYR A 107 -15.66 1.75 -10.06
CA TYR A 107 -15.68 0.45 -9.39
C TYR A 107 -14.28 -0.08 -8.99
N ASN A 108 -13.29 0.81 -8.88
CA ASN A 108 -11.96 0.43 -8.42
C ASN A 108 -12.02 0.03 -6.93
N LEU A 109 -11.56 -1.18 -6.59
CA LEU A 109 -11.56 -1.69 -5.22
C LEU A 109 -10.17 -1.68 -4.56
N SER A 110 -9.25 -0.87 -5.07
CA SER A 110 -7.92 -0.71 -4.47
C SER A 110 -8.06 0.00 -3.13
N ALA A 111 -7.75 -0.71 -2.04
CA ALA A 111 -7.94 -0.20 -0.67
C ALA A 111 -7.34 1.20 -0.48
N GLY A 112 -6.10 1.41 -0.94
CA GLY A 112 -5.38 2.69 -0.78
C GLY A 112 -6.08 3.92 -1.38
N ARG A 113 -6.99 3.73 -2.34
CA ARG A 113 -7.77 4.84 -2.94
C ARG A 113 -8.83 5.40 -1.99
N TYR A 114 -9.29 4.61 -1.04
CA TYR A 114 -10.30 4.99 -0.05
C TYR A 114 -9.73 5.19 1.34
N ARG A 115 -8.41 4.96 1.52
CA ARG A 115 -7.74 5.20 2.79
C ARG A 115 -7.79 6.70 3.08
N PRO A 116 -8.27 7.13 4.26
CA PRO A 116 -8.14 8.51 4.67
C PRO A 116 -6.70 8.98 4.49
N LEU A 117 -6.54 10.18 3.94
CA LEU A 117 -5.23 10.81 3.79
C LEU A 117 -4.59 10.95 5.17
N SER A 118 -3.69 10.04 5.51
CA SER A 118 -2.54 10.39 6.32
C SER A 118 -1.67 11.22 5.39
N GLN A 119 -1.59 12.53 5.65
CA GLN A 119 -0.52 13.33 5.07
C GLN A 119 0.78 12.92 5.79
N VAL A 120 1.26 11.70 5.52
CA VAL A 120 2.70 11.55 5.48
C VAL A 120 3.09 12.44 4.31
N GLN A 121 3.59 13.64 4.59
CA GLN A 121 4.54 14.24 3.68
C GLN A 121 5.61 13.17 3.49
N ALA A 122 5.48 12.37 2.43
CA ALA A 122 6.66 11.76 1.89
C ALA A 122 7.54 12.96 1.56
N GLU A 123 8.60 13.15 2.33
CA GLU A 123 9.70 14.00 1.90
C GLU A 123 10.19 13.38 0.59
N HIS A 124 9.61 13.85 -0.51
CA HIS A 124 10.05 13.48 -1.83
C HIS A 124 11.37 14.19 -2.02
N ARG A 125 12.44 13.41 -2.22
CA ARG A 125 13.71 13.93 -2.74
C ARG A 125 13.40 14.80 -3.96
N ASP A 126 14.10 15.92 -4.10
CA ASP A 126 13.91 16.81 -5.25
C ASP A 126 14.12 15.97 -6.53
N PRO A 127 13.18 15.98 -7.50
CA PRO A 127 13.36 15.28 -8.76
C PRO A 127 14.69 15.58 -9.46
N ARG A 128 15.26 16.78 -9.25
CA ARG A 128 16.57 17.17 -9.78
C ARG A 128 17.71 16.39 -9.13
N GLU A 129 17.68 16.15 -7.82
CA GLU A 129 18.68 15.33 -7.15
C GLU A 129 18.66 13.88 -7.66
N LEU A 130 17.46 13.35 -7.95
CA LEU A 130 17.31 12.03 -8.56
C LEU A 130 17.89 11.99 -9.97
N LEU A 131 17.71 13.06 -10.76
CA LEU A 131 18.27 13.17 -12.10
C LEU A 131 19.80 13.33 -12.06
N ASP A 132 20.34 14.06 -11.10
CA ASP A 132 21.79 14.23 -10.92
C ASP A 132 22.44 12.89 -10.52
N GLU A 133 21.81 12.15 -9.60
CA GLU A 133 22.26 10.80 -9.22
C GLU A 133 22.21 9.84 -10.42
N LEU A 134 21.14 9.88 -11.21
CA LEU A 134 21.02 9.07 -12.43
C LEU A 134 22.14 9.39 -13.43
N ALA A 135 22.42 10.68 -13.66
CA ALA A 135 23.48 11.10 -14.58
C ALA A 135 24.88 10.65 -14.11
N ALA A 136 25.12 10.65 -12.80
CA ALA A 136 26.37 10.15 -12.23
C ALA A 136 26.53 8.63 -12.46
N ILE A 137 25.47 7.86 -12.23
CA ILE A 137 25.45 6.41 -12.49
C ILE A 137 25.69 6.13 -13.98
N GLU A 138 25.07 6.89 -14.89
CA GLU A 138 25.30 6.74 -16.33
C GLU A 138 26.76 7.01 -16.74
N ALA A 139 27.41 8.00 -16.13
CA ALA A 139 28.82 8.31 -16.38
C ALA A 139 29.75 7.18 -15.90
N GLU A 140 29.46 6.58 -14.74
CA GLU A 140 30.20 5.42 -14.23
C GLU A 140 30.05 4.22 -15.15
N ILE A 141 28.83 3.88 -15.56
CA ILE A 141 28.55 2.79 -16.51
C ILE A 141 29.32 2.99 -17.81
N LEU A 142 29.33 4.21 -18.37
CA LEU A 142 30.07 4.51 -19.59
C LEU A 142 31.59 4.32 -19.42
N ALA A 143 32.14 4.76 -18.30
CA ALA A 143 33.57 4.60 -18.01
C ALA A 143 33.96 3.12 -17.89
N GLU A 144 33.16 2.31 -17.19
CA GLU A 144 33.38 0.86 -17.07
C GLU A 144 33.29 0.15 -18.42
N VAL A 145 32.31 0.51 -19.26
CA VAL A 145 32.17 -0.05 -20.61
C VAL A 145 33.38 0.27 -21.48
N GLU A 146 33.90 1.49 -21.43
CA GLU A 146 35.12 1.84 -22.17
C GLU A 146 36.36 1.10 -21.65
N ALA A 147 36.51 0.96 -20.33
CA ALA A 147 37.58 0.16 -19.74
C ALA A 147 37.52 -1.31 -20.19
N LEU A 148 36.32 -1.89 -20.24
CA LEU A 148 36.10 -3.25 -20.75
C LEU A 148 36.44 -3.38 -22.24
N LYS A 149 36.09 -2.40 -23.08
CA LYS A 149 36.46 -2.38 -24.50
C LYS A 149 37.97 -2.38 -24.69
N VAL A 150 38.68 -1.55 -23.92
CA VAL A 150 40.16 -1.49 -23.95
C VAL A 150 40.74 -2.84 -23.54
N SER A 151 40.33 -3.39 -22.40
CA SER A 151 40.82 -4.69 -21.92
C SER A 151 40.59 -5.82 -22.93
N LEU A 152 39.41 -5.88 -23.56
CA LEU A 152 39.10 -6.89 -24.58
C LEU A 152 39.88 -6.70 -25.88
N SER A 153 40.29 -5.47 -26.20
CA SER A 153 41.15 -5.19 -27.36
C SER A 153 42.60 -5.57 -27.11
N GLU A 154 43.10 -5.41 -25.87
CA GLU A 154 44.45 -5.79 -25.46
C GLU A 154 44.62 -7.31 -25.33
N ASN A 155 43.57 -8.02 -24.93
CA ASN A 155 43.58 -9.48 -24.77
C ASN A 155 43.42 -10.27 -26.10
N ARG A 156 43.50 -9.56 -27.24
CA ARG A 156 43.33 -10.12 -28.60
C ARG A 156 44.64 -10.24 -29.40
N LEU A 157 45.79 -10.02 -28.74
CA LEU A 157 47.16 -10.30 -29.21
C LEU A 157 47.72 -11.52 -28.50
#